data_AF-A0A2W6F9L6-F1
#
_entry.id   AF-A0A2W6F9L6-F1
#
_cell.length_a   1.000
_cell.length_b   1.000
_cell.length_c   1.000
_cell.angle_alpha   90.00
_cell.angle_beta   90.00
_cell.angle_gamma   90.00
#
_symmetry.space_group_name_H-M   'P 1'
#
loop_
_entity.id
_entity.type
_entity.pdbx_description
1 polymer ?
#
loop_
_entity_poly.entity_id
_entity_poly.type
_entity_poly.pdbx_seq_one_letter_code
_entity_poly.pdbx_strand_id
1 'polypeptide(L)' 'LVPADTNAHVDVFVRDWVAGTTRRASVTDTGVQGNGDSRAPAIGTGGRYVVFDSAATNLVPADTNGFIDIFLQMT' A
#
# COMPACT_ATOMS: atom_id res chain seq x y z
N LEU A 1 -5.03 -11.98 -7.19
CA LEU A 1 -4.15 -11.87 -6.00
C LEU A 1 -2.70 -11.96 -6.48
N VAL A 2 -1.81 -11.15 -5.91
CA VAL A 2 -0.36 -11.20 -6.20
C VAL A 2 0.25 -12.36 -5.42
N PRO A 3 1.10 -13.25 -5.99
CA PRO A 3 1.57 -14.46 -5.32
C PRO A 3 2.28 -14.27 -3.97
N ALA A 4 2.80 -13.07 -3.68
CA ALA A 4 3.47 -12.73 -2.42
C ALA A 4 2.54 -12.14 -1.36
N ASP A 5 1.24 -12.10 -1.64
CA ASP A 5 0.23 -11.62 -0.71
C ASP A 5 -0.08 -12.68 0.35
N THR A 6 0.44 -12.46 1.57
CA THR A 6 0.45 -13.47 2.64
C THR A 6 0.05 -12.93 4.01
N ASN A 7 -0.25 -11.63 4.13
CA ASN A 7 -0.60 -10.98 5.40
C ASN A 7 -2.07 -11.18 5.83
N ALA A 8 -2.92 -11.73 4.95
CA ALA A 8 -4.36 -11.91 5.21
C ALA A 8 -5.10 -10.60 5.53
N HIS A 9 -4.60 -9.46 5.05
CA HIS A 9 -5.20 -8.15 5.20
C HIS A 9 -5.72 -7.62 3.87
N VAL A 10 -6.63 -6.65 3.93
CA VAL A 10 -7.01 -5.90 2.71
C VAL A 10 -5.83 -5.01 2.32
N ASP A 11 -5.42 -5.11 1.06
CA ASP A 11 -4.28 -4.36 0.52
C ASP A 11 -4.69 -3.45 -0.64
N VAL A 12 -3.85 -2.44 -0.89
CA VAL A 12 -3.93 -1.60 -2.08
C VAL A 12 -2.94 -2.09 -3.12
N PHE A 13 -3.41 -2.31 -4.35
CA PHE A 13 -2.59 -2.71 -5.49
C PHE A 13 -2.68 -1.70 -6.63
N VAL A 14 -1.58 -1.54 -7.36
CA VAL A 14 -1.51 -0.74 -8.59
C VAL A 14 -1.26 -1.67 -9.77
N ARG A 15 -2.02 -1.44 -10.85
CA ARG A 15 -1.89 -2.15 -12.12
C ARG A 15 -1.31 -1.21 -13.17
N ASP A 16 -0.17 -1.57 -13.72
CA ASP A 16 0.33 -0.99 -14.96
C ASP A 16 -0.30 -1.75 -16.14
N TRP A 17 -1.07 -1.03 -16.95
CA TRP A 17 -1.78 -1.58 -18.11
C TRP A 17 -0.88 -1.70 -19.34
N VAL A 18 0.17 -0.89 -19.44
CA VAL A 18 1.13 -0.91 -20.56
C VAL A 18 2.11 -2.06 -20.35
N ALA A 19 2.69 -2.18 -19.15
CA ALA A 19 3.62 -3.25 -18.81
C ALA A 19 2.91 -4.57 -18.44
N GLY A 20 1.61 -4.53 -18.15
CA GLY A 20 0.85 -5.70 -17.73
C GLY A 20 1.25 -6.25 -16.36
N THR A 21 1.83 -5.40 -15.50
CA THR A 21 2.32 -5.78 -14.16
C THR A 21 1.37 -5.28 -13.06
N THR A 22 1.30 -6.02 -11.95
CA THR A 22 0.58 -5.61 -10.74
C THR A 22 1.55 -5.63 -9.57
N ARG A 23 1.52 -4.57 -8.75
CA ARG A 23 2.32 -4.48 -7.53
C ARG A 23 1.49 -4.00 -6.34
N ARG A 24 1.88 -4.38 -5.13
CA ARG A 24 1.27 -3.90 -3.88
C ARG A 24 1.81 -2.50 -3.55
N ALA A 25 0.93 -1.58 -3.21
CA ALA A 25 1.27 -0.23 -2.77
C ALA A 25 1.28 -0.08 -1.24
N SER A 26 0.50 -0.88 -0.51
CA SER A 26 0.52 -0.98 0.96
C SER A 26 1.76 -1.74 1.47
N VAL A 27 2.94 -1.20 1.17
CA VAL A 27 4.25 -1.75 1.56
C VAL A 27 5.13 -0.67 2.17
N THR A 28 6.13 -1.08 2.95
CA THR A 28 7.25 -0.22 3.37
C THR A 28 8.08 0.24 2.17
N ASP A 29 8.98 1.20 2.40
CA ASP A 29 10.00 1.61 1.41
C ASP A 29 10.92 0.47 0.96
N THR A 30 11.00 -0.62 1.74
CA THR A 30 11.77 -1.84 1.44
C THR A 30 10.92 -2.96 0.84
N GLY A 31 9.64 -2.72 0.58
CA GLY A 31 8.71 -3.68 -0.02
C GLY A 31 8.10 -4.69 0.94
N VAL A 32 8.25 -4.50 2.26
CA VAL A 32 7.60 -5.34 3.28
C VAL A 32 6.12 -4.99 3.33
N GLN A 33 5.24 -6.00 3.36
CA GLN A 33 3.80 -5.79 3.39
C GLN A 33 3.32 -5.16 4.71
N GLY A 34 2.27 -4.35 4.61
CA GLY A 34 1.53 -3.83 5.77
C GLY A 34 1.02 -4.96 6.66
N ASN A 35 1.06 -4.77 7.98
CA ASN A 35 0.54 -5.68 8.99
C ASN A 35 -0.91 -5.34 9.42
N GLY A 36 -1.63 -4.58 8.61
CA GLY A 36 -3.00 -4.14 8.85
C GLY A 36 -3.68 -3.75 7.55
N ASP A 37 -5.00 -3.56 7.60
CA ASP A 37 -5.81 -3.24 6.42
C ASP A 37 -5.46 -1.87 5.85
N SER A 38 -5.41 -1.78 4.51
CA SER A 38 -5.27 -0.54 3.75
C SER A 38 -6.44 -0.36 2.78
N ARG A 39 -7.08 0.82 2.75
CA ARG A 39 -8.32 1.06 1.98
C ARG A 39 -8.35 2.46 1.35
N ALA A 40 -9.48 2.75 0.70
CA ALA A 40 -9.81 4.03 0.05
C ALA A 40 -8.69 4.63 -0.84
N PRO A 41 -8.13 3.87 -1.81
CA PRO A 41 -7.03 4.37 -2.60
C PRO A 41 -7.44 5.48 -3.56
N ALA A 42 -6.56 6.46 -3.74
CA ALA A 42 -6.61 7.47 -4.79
C ALA A 42 -5.28 7.51 -5.53
N ILE A 43 -5.31 7.61 -6.87
CA ILE A 43 -4.11 7.64 -7.71
C ILE A 43 -3.95 9.01 -8.38
N GLY A 44 -2.76 9.58 -8.30
CA GLY A 44 -2.44 10.86 -8.95
C GLY A 44 -2.31 10.73 -10.46
N THR A 45 -2.44 11.85 -11.18
CA THR A 45 -2.23 11.91 -12.63
C THR A 45 -0.83 11.39 -13.01
N GLY A 46 -0.77 10.52 -14.01
CA GLY A 46 0.47 9.85 -14.43
C GLY A 46 0.87 8.65 -13.56
N GLY A 47 0.07 8.30 -12.55
CA GLY A 47 0.23 7.05 -11.82
C GLY A 47 1.46 6.94 -10.95
N ARG A 48 2.19 8.04 -10.67
CA ARG A 48 3.43 8.03 -9.87
C ARG A 48 3.21 7.98 -8.35
N TYR A 49 1.99 8.26 -7.92
CA TYR A 49 1.63 8.32 -6.50
C TYR A 49 0.28 7.69 -6.25
N VAL A 50 0.18 6.94 -5.15
CA VAL A 50 -1.08 6.46 -4.60
C VAL A 50 -1.18 6.91 -3.16
N VAL A 51 -2.34 7.43 -2.79
CA VAL A 51 -2.71 7.76 -1.41
C VAL A 51 -3.74 6.75 -0.94
N PHE A 52 -3.64 6.30 0.31
CA PHE A 52 -4.57 5.35 0.92
C PHE A 52 -4.62 5.53 2.44
N ASP A 53 -5.69 5.06 3.06
CA ASP A 53 -5.75 4.91 4.51
C ASP A 53 -5.18 3.55 4.93
N SER A 54 -4.58 3.46 6.12
CA SER A 54 -4.07 2.19 6.62
C SER A 54 -4.11 2.10 8.15
N ALA A 55 -4.45 0.91 8.65
CA ALA A 55 -4.32 0.52 10.05
C ALA A 55 -2.98 -0.20 10.35
N ALA A 56 -2.09 -0.29 9.36
CA ALA A 56 -0.82 -0.99 9.49
C ALA A 56 0.23 -0.14 10.23
N THR A 57 0.74 -0.65 11.34
CA THR A 57 1.72 0.02 12.21
C THR A 57 3.17 -0.11 11.73
N ASN A 58 3.40 -0.76 10.59
CA ASN A 58 4.73 -1.10 10.09
C ASN A 58 5.08 -0.45 8.76
N LEU A 59 4.20 0.38 8.18
CA LEU A 59 4.47 1.03 6.89
C LEU A 59 5.56 2.10 7.00
N VAL A 60 5.62 2.80 8.12
CA VAL A 60 6.70 3.74 8.45
C VAL A 60 7.23 3.46 9.86
N PRO A 61 8.52 3.75 10.14
CA PRO A 61 9.03 3.68 11.49
C PRO A 61 8.24 4.58 12.45
N ALA A 62 8.02 4.10 13.67
CA ALA A 62 7.37 4.83 14.76
C ALA A 62 5.87 5.12 14.61
N ASP A 63 5.19 4.54 13.62
CA ASP A 63 3.73 4.47 13.64
C ASP A 63 3.25 3.55 14.78
N THR A 64 2.79 4.17 15.87
CA THR A 64 2.55 3.51 17.17
C THR A 64 1.27 3.98 17.85
N ASN A 65 0.51 4.87 17.22
CA ASN A 65 -0.65 5.50 17.83
C ASN A 65 -1.89 4.57 17.86
N GLY A 66 -1.89 3.50 17.06
CA GLY A 66 -3.00 2.55 16.93
C GLY A 66 -4.22 3.09 16.17
N PHE A 67 -4.05 4.19 15.44
CA PHE A 67 -5.08 4.81 14.62
C PHE A 67 -4.83 4.55 13.14
N ILE A 68 -5.85 4.81 12.32
CA ILE A 68 -5.72 4.78 10.87
C ILE A 68 -5.05 6.09 10.43
N ASP A 69 -3.97 5.96 9.65
CA ASP A 69 -3.23 7.08 9.09
C ASP A 69 -3.33 7.11 7.56
N ILE A 70 -3.04 8.27 6.97
CA ILE A 70 -3.02 8.46 5.52
C ILE A 70 -1.58 8.36 5.02
N PHE A 71 -1.36 7.45 4.08
CA PHE A 71 -0.04 7.18 3.49
C PHE A 71 0.00 7.62 2.03
N LEU A 72 1.17 8.13 1.61
CA LEU A 72 1.50 8.46 0.23
C LEU A 72 2.62 7.52 -0.23
N GLN A 73 2.34 6.68 -1.23
CA GLN A 73 3.30 5.73 -1.78
C GLN A 73 3.73 6.12 -3.20
N MET A 74 5.05 6.06 -3.44
CA MET A 74 5.60 6.19 -4.79
C MET A 74 5.41 4.88 -5.58
N THR A 75 5.02 5.06 -6.83
CA THR A 75 4.52 4.01 -7.69
C THR A 75 5.52 3.58 -8.75
#